data_AF-A0A4S0FY49-F1
#
_entry.id   AF-A0A4S0FY49-F1
#
_cell.length_a   1.000
_cell.length_b   1.000
_cell.length_c   1.000
_cell.angle_alpha   90.00
_cell.angle_beta   90.00
_cell.angle_gamma   90.00
#
_symmetry.space_group_name_H-M   'P 1'
#
loop_
_entity.id
_entity.type
_entity.pdbx_description
1 polymer ?
#
loop_
_entity_poly.entity_id
_entity_poly.type
_entity_poly.pdbx_seq_one_letter_code
_entity_poly.pdbx_strand_id
1 'polypeptide(L)'
;VTRSLSLINDELRENEEANRLFLSILTSRRDPALTLRRMNEAGVLGKFIPEFGKIVAMMQFNMYHHYTVDEHLIRSVGVLSEVDKGTAVDAHPLANQLMPGVEEREALYV
;
A
#
# COMPACT_ATOMS: atom_id res chain seq x y z
N VAL A 1 -6.85 -15.12 15.42
CA VAL A 1 -5.92 -14.20 14.73
C VAL A 1 -6.01 -12.76 15.26
N THR A 2 -7.20 -12.24 15.62
CA THR A 2 -7.40 -10.81 15.95
C THR A 2 -7.14 -10.37 17.41
N ARG A 3 -6.62 -11.25 18.28
CA ARG A 3 -6.50 -10.98 19.74
C ARG A 3 -5.65 -9.76 20.09
N SER A 4 -4.67 -9.42 19.26
CA SER A 4 -3.73 -8.32 19.49
C SER A 4 -4.12 -7.03 18.77
N LEU A 5 -5.23 -6.99 18.02
CA LEU A 5 -5.61 -5.78 17.28
C LEU A 5 -5.96 -4.60 18.18
N SER A 6 -6.36 -4.85 19.43
CA SER A 6 -6.59 -3.79 20.43
C SER A 6 -5.31 -3.08 20.86
N LEU A 7 -4.14 -3.68 20.62
CA LEU A 7 -2.85 -3.04 20.87
C LEU A 7 -2.51 -1.96 19.83
N ILE A 8 -3.23 -1.93 18.70
CA ILE A 8 -3.15 -0.86 17.71
C ILE A 8 -4.09 0.26 18.15
N ASN A 9 -3.60 1.08 19.08
CA ASN A 9 -4.29 2.23 19.67
C ASN A 9 -3.67 3.55 19.18
N ASP A 10 -4.12 4.68 19.72
CA ASP A 10 -3.57 6.01 19.37
C ASP A 10 -2.07 6.12 19.63
N GLU A 11 -1.61 5.61 20.77
CA GLU A 11 -0.18 5.60 21.13
C GLU A 11 0.68 4.89 20.08
N LEU A 12 0.24 3.72 19.57
CA LEU A 12 0.96 3.02 18.51
C LEU A 12 0.92 3.78 17.18
N ARG A 13 -0.20 4.45 16.87
CA ARG A 13 -0.36 5.23 15.63
C ARG A 13 0.46 6.51 15.63
N GLU A 14 0.69 7.11 16.81
CA GLU A 14 1.54 8.30 16.98
C GLU A 14 3.01 7.93 17.20
N ASN A 15 3.33 6.65 17.38
CA ASN A 15 4.69 6.19 17.59
C ASN A 15 5.56 6.37 16.33
N GLU A 16 6.65 7.11 16.45
CA GLU A 16 7.56 7.41 15.34
C GLU A 16 8.17 6.15 14.70
N GLU A 17 8.56 5.16 15.52
CA GLU A 17 9.16 3.93 15.04
C GLU A 17 8.15 3.05 14.29
N ALA A 18 6.91 2.99 14.76
CA ALA A 18 5.84 2.29 14.07
C ALA A 18 5.56 2.90 12.69
N ASN A 19 5.50 4.24 12.60
CA ASN A 19 5.34 4.95 11.33
C ASN A 19 6.55 4.77 10.41
N ARG A 20 7.77 4.83 10.93
CA ARG A 20 9.00 4.55 10.17
C ARG A 20 8.99 3.14 9.57
N LEU A 21 8.58 2.14 10.36
CA LEU A 21 8.44 0.75 9.89
C LEU A 21 7.34 0.62 8.85
N PHE A 22 6.18 1.26 9.04
CA PHE A 22 5.12 1.27 8.04
C PHE A 22 5.59 1.87 6.71
N LEU A 23 6.26 3.03 6.74
CA LEU A 23 6.84 3.64 5.55
C LEU A 23 7.83 2.68 4.88
N SER A 24 8.70 2.01 5.64
CA SER A 24 9.65 1.03 5.08
C SER A 24 8.97 -0.17 4.40
N ILE A 25 7.78 -0.56 4.86
CA ILE A 25 6.96 -1.61 4.22
C ILE A 25 6.37 -1.06 2.92
N LEU A 26 5.75 0.12 2.98
CA LEU A 26 5.11 0.78 1.85
C LEU A 26 6.09 1.07 0.72
N THR A 27 7.32 1.47 1.07
CA THR A 27 8.41 1.83 0.15
C THR A 27 9.33 0.66 -0.21
N SER A 28 9.01 -0.56 0.22
CA SER A 28 9.87 -1.73 0.05
C SER A 28 10.17 -2.02 -1.43
N ARG A 29 11.44 -2.23 -1.77
CA ARG A 29 11.85 -2.67 -3.12
C ARG A 29 11.47 -4.13 -3.42
N ARG A 30 11.00 -4.90 -2.44
CA ARG A 30 10.70 -6.33 -2.61
C ARG A 30 9.28 -6.59 -3.09
N ASP A 31 8.30 -6.47 -2.22
CA ASP A 31 6.88 -6.67 -2.56
C ASP A 31 6.00 -5.95 -1.52
N PRO A 32 5.81 -4.63 -1.67
CA PRO A 32 5.02 -3.84 -0.73
C PRO A 32 3.55 -4.27 -0.76
N ALA A 33 3.00 -4.57 -1.95
CA ALA A 33 1.61 -4.96 -2.12
C ALA A 33 1.28 -6.28 -1.40
N LEU A 34 2.13 -7.29 -1.48
CA LEU A 34 1.93 -8.54 -0.73
C LEU A 34 1.90 -8.30 0.78
N THR A 35 2.78 -7.45 1.29
CA THR A 35 2.83 -7.16 2.73
C THR A 35 1.61 -6.36 3.18
N LEU A 36 1.21 -5.33 2.43
CA LEU A 36 0.01 -4.54 2.70
C LEU A 36 -1.26 -5.41 2.63
N ARG A 37 -1.35 -6.34 1.69
CA ARG A 37 -2.45 -7.31 1.59
C ARG A 37 -2.55 -8.17 2.84
N ARG A 38 -1.43 -8.72 3.32
CA ARG A 38 -1.39 -9.49 4.58
C ARG A 38 -1.78 -8.63 5.78
N MET A 39 -1.35 -7.37 5.82
CA MET A 39 -1.77 -6.43 6.87
C MET A 39 -3.27 -6.14 6.81
N ASN A 40 -3.85 -6.02 5.61
CA ASN A 40 -5.28 -5.82 5.43
C ASN A 40 -6.08 -7.05 5.88
N GLU A 41 -5.70 -8.25 5.43
CA GLU A 41 -6.32 -9.53 5.80
C GLU A 41 -6.26 -9.79 7.32
N ALA A 42 -5.17 -9.38 7.98
CA ALA A 42 -5.02 -9.48 9.42
C ALA A 42 -5.81 -8.39 10.20
N GLY A 43 -6.39 -7.41 9.52
CA GLY A 43 -7.05 -6.24 10.13
C GLY A 43 -6.09 -5.19 10.69
N VAL A 44 -4.78 -5.37 10.50
CA VAL A 44 -3.73 -4.46 10.96
C VAL A 44 -3.80 -3.13 10.20
N LEU A 45 -3.90 -3.19 8.87
CA LEU A 45 -3.85 -1.99 8.02
C LEU A 45 -5.01 -1.02 8.33
N GLY A 46 -6.24 -1.53 8.42
CA GLY A 46 -7.41 -0.72 8.75
C GLY A 46 -7.46 -0.20 10.19
N LYS A 47 -6.77 -0.87 11.13
CA LYS A 47 -6.59 -0.35 12.50
C LYS A 47 -5.50 0.70 12.59
N PHE A 48 -4.41 0.51 11.84
CA PHE A 48 -3.27 1.41 11.78
C PHE A 48 -3.62 2.72 11.06
N ILE A 49 -4.39 2.64 9.97
CA ILE A 49 -4.91 3.78 9.21
C ILE A 49 -6.45 3.75 9.26
N PRO A 50 -7.10 4.48 10.19
CA PRO A 50 -8.56 4.43 10.38
C PRO A 50 -9.36 4.79 9.14
N GLU A 51 -8.86 5.75 8.35
CA GLU A 51 -9.46 6.19 7.09
C GLU A 51 -9.50 5.04 6.08
N PHE A 52 -8.40 4.28 6.00
CA PHE A 52 -8.35 3.04 5.21
C PHE A 52 -9.32 2.00 5.78
N GLY A 53 -9.39 1.86 7.11
CA GLY A 53 -10.35 0.97 7.77
C GLY A 53 -11.81 1.21 7.38
N LYS A 54 -12.19 2.46 7.07
CA LYS A 54 -13.55 2.83 6.63
C LYS A 54 -13.89 2.33 5.22
N ILE A 55 -12.87 2.03 4.39
CA ILE A 55 -13.04 1.61 2.99
C ILE A 55 -12.72 0.13 2.76
N VAL A 56 -12.35 -0.62 3.80
CA VAL A 56 -12.13 -2.07 3.70
C VAL A 56 -13.40 -2.77 3.23
N ALA A 57 -13.28 -3.64 2.23
CA ALA A 57 -14.39 -4.33 1.57
C ALA A 57 -15.48 -3.41 0.99
N MET A 58 -15.19 -2.11 0.79
CA MET A 58 -16.12 -1.18 0.17
C MET A 58 -16.12 -1.39 -1.35
N MET A 59 -17.28 -1.75 -1.91
CA MET A 59 -17.49 -1.72 -3.36
C MET A 59 -17.91 -0.33 -3.80
N GLN A 60 -17.24 0.20 -4.82
CA GLN A 60 -17.73 1.36 -5.58
C GLN A 60 -18.20 0.88 -6.94
N PHE A 61 -19.47 1.14 -7.28
CA PHE A 61 -20.04 0.72 -8.56
C PHE A 61 -19.80 1.80 -9.61
N ASN A 62 -18.67 1.73 -10.31
CA ASN A 62 -18.39 2.51 -11.50
C ASN A 62 -17.47 1.74 -12.47
N MET A 63 -17.30 2.28 -13.67
CA MET A 63 -16.52 1.63 -14.75
C MET A 63 -15.05 1.35 -14.39
N TYR A 64 -14.51 1.99 -13.35
CA TYR A 64 -13.11 1.88 -12.95
C TYR A 64 -12.88 0.92 -11.77
N HIS A 65 -13.94 0.45 -11.10
CA HIS A 65 -13.83 -0.33 -9.87
C HIS A 65 -14.26 -1.79 -10.07
N HIS A 66 -13.31 -2.60 -10.54
CA HIS A 66 -13.44 -4.06 -10.61
C HIS A 66 -13.19 -4.75 -9.26
N TYR A 67 -12.51 -4.05 -8.34
CA TYR A 67 -12.14 -4.54 -7.01
C TYR A 67 -12.75 -3.63 -5.94
N THR A 68 -12.84 -4.11 -4.69
CA THR A 68 -13.13 -3.25 -3.54
C THR A 68 -12.06 -2.15 -3.44
N VAL A 69 -12.41 -1.00 -2.85
CA VAL A 69 -11.53 0.17 -2.83
C VAL A 69 -10.19 -0.14 -2.17
N ASP A 70 -10.19 -0.86 -1.05
CA ASP A 70 -8.99 -1.32 -0.35
C ASP A 70 -8.09 -2.19 -1.24
N GLU A 71 -8.68 -3.18 -1.91
CA GLU A 71 -7.96 -4.06 -2.84
C GLU A 71 -7.40 -3.27 -4.02
N HIS A 72 -8.18 -2.34 -4.56
CA HIS A 72 -7.75 -1.50 -5.67
C HIS A 72 -6.53 -0.65 -5.30
N LEU A 73 -6.55 -0.01 -4.12
CA LEU A 73 -5.41 0.78 -3.63
C LEU A 73 -4.16 -0.07 -3.42
N ILE A 74 -4.29 -1.27 -2.83
CA ILE A 74 -3.15 -2.18 -2.65
C ILE A 74 -2.58 -2.63 -3.99
N ARG A 75 -3.44 -2.89 -4.99
CA ARG A 75 -3.00 -3.23 -6.35
C ARG A 75 -2.26 -2.07 -7.02
N SER A 76 -2.70 -0.82 -6.82
CA SER A 76 -2.00 0.36 -7.35
C SER A 76 -0.57 0.46 -6.85
N VAL A 77 -0.34 0.19 -5.55
CA VAL A 77 1.02 0.09 -4.98
C VAL A 77 1.82 -1.04 -5.63
N GLY A 78 1.18 -2.16 -5.94
CA GLY A 78 1.80 -3.28 -6.66
C GLY A 78 2.28 -2.88 -8.06
N VAL A 79 1.41 -2.25 -8.85
CA VAL A 79 1.75 -1.76 -10.20
C VAL A 79 2.88 -0.74 -10.14
N LEU A 80 2.85 0.20 -9.20
CA LEU A 80 3.95 1.15 -9.00
C LEU A 80 5.26 0.43 -8.68
N SER A 81 5.22 -0.64 -7.88
CA SER A 81 6.40 -1.47 -7.58
C SER A 81 6.95 -2.20 -8.80
N GLU A 82 6.09 -2.65 -9.71
CA GLU A 82 6.52 -3.27 -10.98
C GLU A 82 7.15 -2.23 -11.93
N VAL A 83 6.63 -1.01 -11.95
CA VAL A 83 7.24 0.11 -12.68
C VAL A 83 8.61 0.45 -12.08
N ASP A 84 8.70 0.59 -10.76
CA ASP A 84 9.94 0.87 -10.01
C ASP A 84 11.03 -0.20 -10.26
N LYS A 85 10.63 -1.47 -10.37
CA LYS A 85 11.57 -2.58 -10.64
C LYS A 85 11.96 -2.76 -12.10
N GLY A 86 11.33 -2.03 -13.04
CA GLY A 86 11.58 -2.27 -14.46
C GLY A 86 10.87 -3.51 -15.02
N THR A 87 9.88 -4.09 -14.33
CA THR A 87 9.21 -5.34 -14.74
C THR A 87 7.88 -5.10 -15.46
N ALA A 88 7.42 -3.85 -15.55
CA ALA A 88 6.16 -3.48 -16.19
C ALA A 88 6.32 -2.95 -17.63
N VAL A 89 7.45 -3.19 -18.31
CA VAL A 89 7.81 -2.53 -19.58
C VAL A 89 6.76 -2.74 -20.67
N ASP A 90 6.17 -3.92 -20.76
CA ASP A 90 5.17 -4.23 -21.79
C ASP A 90 3.87 -3.42 -21.61
N ALA A 91 3.47 -3.18 -20.35
CA ALA A 91 2.25 -2.44 -20.02
C ALA A 91 2.49 -0.92 -19.89
N HIS A 92 3.68 -0.53 -19.40
CA HIS A 92 4.01 0.84 -19.02
C HIS A 92 5.40 1.28 -19.52
N PRO A 93 5.67 1.21 -20.84
CA PRO A 93 7.01 1.42 -21.39
C PRO A 93 7.57 2.81 -21.07
N LEU A 94 6.74 3.86 -21.16
CA LEU A 94 7.14 5.23 -20.84
C LEU A 94 7.45 5.41 -19.36
N ALA A 95 6.62 4.87 -18.46
CA ALA A 95 6.83 5.01 -17.02
C ALA A 95 8.13 4.31 -16.60
N ASN A 96 8.37 3.09 -17.10
CA ASN A 96 9.63 2.38 -16.87
C ASN A 96 10.85 3.12 -17.44
N GLN A 97 10.72 3.80 -18.58
CA GLN A 97 11.80 4.62 -19.15
C GLN A 97 12.13 5.84 -18.27
N LEU A 98 11.12 6.48 -17.68
CA LEU A 98 11.29 7.68 -16.87
C LEU A 98 11.70 7.38 -15.42
N MET A 99 11.32 6.22 -14.89
CA MET A 99 11.52 5.83 -13.50
C MET A 99 12.96 6.01 -12.97
N PRO A 100 14.03 5.69 -13.72
CA PRO A 100 15.40 5.91 -13.26
C PRO A 100 15.78 7.38 -13.03
N GLY A 101 15.04 8.31 -13.65
CA GLY A 101 15.23 9.76 -13.48
C GLY A 101 14.52 10.35 -12.27
N VAL A 102 13.77 9.55 -11.50
CA VAL A 102 13.08 10.01 -10.28
C VAL A 102 14.08 10.06 -9.13
N GLU A 103 14.36 11.26 -8.63
CA GLU A 103 15.29 11.46 -7.50
C GLU A 103 14.68 11.00 -6.17
N GLU A 104 13.40 11.34 -5.92
CA GLU A 104 12.71 11.05 -4.66
C GLU A 104 11.70 9.91 -4.82
N ARG A 105 12.21 8.68 -4.99
CA ARG A 105 11.41 7.46 -5.20
C ARG A 105 10.34 7.23 -4.13
N GLU A 106 10.66 7.53 -2.88
CA GLU A 106 9.76 7.31 -1.74
C GLU A 106 8.52 8.20 -1.80
N ALA A 107 8.65 9.43 -2.33
CA ALA A 107 7.53 10.35 -2.50
C ALA A 107 6.47 9.86 -3.50
N LEU A 108 6.79 8.88 -4.37
CA LEU A 108 5.79 8.28 -5.25
C LEU A 108 4.83 7.34 -4.51
N TYR A 109 5.19 6.91 -3.30
CA TYR A 109 4.43 5.94 -2.52
C TYR A 109 3.62 6.57 -1.39
N VAL A 110 3.78 7.88 -1.13
CA VAL A 110 3.23 8.59 0.02
C VAL A 110 2.36 9.75 -0.42
#